data_AF-A0A150GYE7-F1
#
_entry.id   AF-A0A150GYE7-F1
#
_cell.length_a   1.000
_cell.length_b   1.000
_cell.length_c   1.000
_cell.angle_alpha   90.00
_cell.angle_beta   90.00
_cell.angle_gamma   90.00
#
_symmetry.space_group_name_H-M   'P 1'
#
loop_
_entity.id
_entity.type
_entity.pdbx_description
1 polymer ?
#
loop_
_entity_poly.entity_id
_entity_poly.type
_entity_poly.pdbx_seq_one_letter_code
_entity_poly.pdbx_strand_id
1 'polypeptide(L)'
;MPPKKDDKKQADPLEAKYQEEIRALEQAKNDLQLEHTFVLDKFRQLKAENDRLRTEIDGFKSRLTSAADDYADILEHRQEQIKAEENKLKGLQAIKLDEAAQMLADKENLEEAVRRQHDLIEKQTEELRSLKKQLEERDGQLEKANSHIEELTLKSAGATDLRILFDEPWLVQVSYSRLKGDIPLDREFGSMAALGLGKQLVLYGGASKVGGSVSEAVGREVAVLNVESGVWERPGGARTPAPSQGHSGVVVGRTKLLVFGGVRGGGGAAAAGEAAADVAILNADTMKWLAPQIKGTERPLPRSGHSSACIRERVFVFGGATSDGVLLNDVWVYDQDSCQWSHVSTFGTVPAPRTGAASTCTDDGRRLYVFGGHDGSRCLNDVHYLDLEKLTWSPMGQPPEPREGAVAHVTGKYLLISGGCSGSGRCLGDTRALDLYSPRWETLDDGGWASGLMWLKPHASYTAFFGNRQFTLKPSMHEKLWELQVTEWSLPEDIERLRANRRKDMGFSERLELSDDAVCGVSSLELSWKPPTKNSDRIERYKLMIATGTGVVKDVYQGRESRFRVTGLKSNTEYILCVKAIYDDGSFLWSESKAYRTLA
;
A
#
# COMPACT_ATOMS: atom_id res chain seq x y z
N MET A 1 10.72 -124.79 -38.47
CA MET A 1 11.61 -125.56 -39.34
C MET A 1 12.46 -126.51 -38.47
N PRO A 2 12.77 -127.75 -38.91
CA PRO A 2 13.82 -128.64 -38.36
C PRO A 2 15.21 -128.30 -38.98
N PRO A 3 16.34 -129.05 -38.80
CA PRO A 3 16.66 -130.32 -38.08
C PRO A 3 17.77 -130.11 -36.98
N LYS A 4 18.66 -131.00 -36.45
CA LYS A 4 19.21 -132.34 -36.81
C LYS A 4 19.37 -133.34 -35.61
N LYS A 5 20.61 -133.69 -35.20
CA LYS A 5 21.08 -134.94 -34.54
C LYS A 5 22.57 -134.77 -34.03
N ASP A 6 23.47 -135.71 -33.66
CA ASP A 6 23.69 -137.19 -33.79
C ASP A 6 24.56 -137.79 -32.62
N ASP A 7 24.36 -139.10 -32.32
CA ASP A 7 25.25 -140.20 -31.82
C ASP A 7 26.43 -140.07 -30.78
N LYS A 8 26.95 -141.11 -30.06
CA LYS A 8 26.45 -142.39 -29.42
C LYS A 8 27.60 -143.27 -28.80
N LYS A 9 27.46 -143.93 -27.61
CA LYS A 9 28.04 -145.27 -27.18
C LYS A 9 27.81 -145.67 -25.68
N GLN A 10 28.28 -146.86 -25.22
CA GLN A 10 27.81 -147.61 -24.01
C GLN A 10 28.93 -148.24 -23.11
N ALA A 11 28.57 -148.73 -21.91
CA ALA A 11 29.35 -149.63 -21.01
C ALA A 11 28.44 -150.53 -20.12
N ASP A 12 29.01 -151.48 -19.37
CA ASP A 12 28.34 -152.60 -18.63
C ASP A 12 28.41 -152.40 -17.08
N PRO A 13 27.46 -152.91 -16.24
CA PRO A 13 26.84 -152.01 -15.27
C PRO A 13 26.75 -152.46 -13.79
N LEU A 14 27.30 -153.62 -13.37
CA LEU A 14 26.86 -154.26 -12.11
C LEU A 14 27.69 -153.97 -10.84
N GLU A 15 28.95 -154.40 -10.77
CA GLU A 15 29.72 -154.51 -9.51
C GLU A 15 29.96 -153.18 -8.78
N ALA A 16 29.93 -152.06 -9.52
CA ALA A 16 29.98 -150.71 -8.96
C ALA A 16 28.87 -150.43 -7.92
N LYS A 17 27.70 -151.03 -8.08
CA LYS A 17 26.48 -150.63 -7.37
C LYS A 17 26.56 -150.82 -5.85
N TYR A 18 27.10 -151.94 -5.36
CA TYR A 18 27.20 -152.19 -3.92
C TYR A 18 28.33 -151.38 -3.25
N GLN A 19 29.37 -150.99 -3.98
CA GLN A 19 30.43 -150.10 -3.48
C GLN A 19 29.94 -148.65 -3.32
N GLU A 20 29.04 -148.18 -4.18
CA GLU A 20 28.34 -146.90 -3.98
C GLU A 20 27.39 -146.96 -2.78
N GLU A 21 26.59 -148.01 -2.65
CA GLU A 21 25.53 -148.15 -1.64
C GLU A 21 26.07 -148.15 -0.20
N ILE A 22 27.22 -148.79 0.05
CA ILE A 22 27.88 -148.76 1.38
C ILE A 22 28.42 -147.36 1.71
N ARG A 23 29.09 -146.68 0.77
CA ARG A 23 29.58 -145.31 1.00
C ARG A 23 28.44 -144.33 1.27
N ALA A 24 27.33 -144.46 0.52
CA ALA A 24 26.15 -143.64 0.72
C ALA A 24 25.58 -143.80 2.15
N LEU A 25 25.55 -145.01 2.70
CA LEU A 25 25.07 -145.28 4.05
C LEU A 25 26.03 -144.78 5.15
N GLU A 26 27.34 -144.93 4.99
CA GLU A 26 28.31 -144.39 5.96
C GLU A 26 28.34 -142.86 5.97
N GLN A 27 28.20 -142.23 4.80
CA GLN A 27 28.08 -140.78 4.69
C GLN A 27 26.76 -140.28 5.31
N ALA A 28 25.62 -140.86 4.93
CA ALA A 28 24.32 -140.52 5.50
C ALA A 28 24.25 -140.70 7.03
N LYS A 29 24.95 -141.71 7.59
CA LYS A 29 25.06 -141.90 9.04
C LYS A 29 25.81 -140.74 9.72
N ASN A 30 26.93 -140.29 9.16
CA ASN A 30 27.69 -139.17 9.71
C ASN A 30 26.89 -137.86 9.62
N ASP A 31 26.22 -137.63 8.49
CA ASP A 31 25.34 -136.48 8.29
C ASP A 31 24.18 -136.48 9.32
N LEU A 32 23.52 -137.63 9.54
CA LEU A 32 22.48 -137.79 10.57
C LEU A 32 22.99 -137.57 12.01
N GLN A 33 24.24 -137.92 12.32
CA GLN A 33 24.81 -137.65 13.64
C GLN A 33 25.12 -136.15 13.85
N LEU A 34 25.53 -135.44 12.79
CA LEU A 34 25.65 -133.98 12.78
C LEU A 34 24.28 -133.31 12.93
N GLU A 35 23.28 -133.78 12.18
CA GLU A 35 21.92 -133.24 12.22
C GLU A 35 21.25 -133.47 13.58
N HIS A 36 21.38 -134.66 14.17
CA HIS A 36 20.85 -134.95 15.51
C HIS A 36 21.47 -134.05 16.60
N THR A 37 22.77 -133.76 16.53
CA THR A 37 23.42 -132.85 17.50
C THR A 37 23.00 -131.40 17.29
N PHE A 38 22.86 -130.94 16.04
CA PHE A 38 22.33 -129.62 15.71
C PHE A 38 20.87 -129.43 16.18
N VAL A 39 20.01 -130.44 15.97
CA VAL A 39 18.60 -130.41 16.41
C VAL A 39 18.47 -130.40 17.93
N LEU A 40 19.32 -131.13 18.66
CA LEU A 40 19.28 -131.17 20.13
C LEU A 40 19.59 -129.83 20.78
N ASP A 41 20.64 -129.14 20.31
CA ASP A 41 21.00 -127.82 20.86
C ASP A 41 19.97 -126.76 20.45
N LYS A 42 19.45 -126.82 19.22
CA LYS A 42 18.37 -125.93 18.77
C LYS A 42 17.09 -126.12 19.58
N PHE A 43 16.75 -127.36 19.97
CA PHE A 43 15.62 -127.65 20.86
C PHE A 43 15.82 -127.08 22.27
N ARG A 44 17.04 -127.21 22.84
CA ARG A 44 17.38 -126.61 24.14
C ARG A 44 17.27 -125.09 24.13
N GLN A 45 17.78 -124.46 23.06
CA GLN A 45 17.74 -123.01 22.86
C GLN A 45 16.29 -122.50 22.77
N LEU A 46 15.46 -123.12 21.92
CA LEU A 46 14.04 -122.77 21.77
C LEU A 46 13.22 -122.99 23.05
N LYS A 47 13.55 -124.00 23.87
CA LYS A 47 12.86 -124.21 25.16
C LYS A 47 13.13 -123.07 26.14
N ALA A 48 14.39 -122.69 26.33
CA ALA A 48 14.76 -121.60 27.22
C ALA A 48 14.15 -120.25 26.80
N GLU A 49 14.02 -120.03 25.49
CA GLU A 49 13.35 -118.87 24.92
C GLU A 49 11.83 -118.87 25.17
N ASN A 50 11.16 -120.03 25.05
CA ASN A 50 9.72 -120.16 25.32
C ASN A 50 9.37 -119.89 26.79
N ASP A 51 10.16 -120.44 27.72
CA ASP A 51 9.94 -120.24 29.16
C ASP A 51 10.17 -118.78 29.57
N ARG A 52 11.12 -118.08 28.94
CA ARG A 52 11.32 -116.62 29.10
C ARG A 52 10.11 -115.82 28.59
N LEU A 53 9.63 -116.09 27.38
CA LEU A 53 8.51 -115.36 26.76
C LEU A 53 7.23 -115.47 27.59
N ARG A 54 6.97 -116.62 28.23
CA ARG A 54 5.84 -116.80 29.15
C ARG A 54 5.90 -115.83 30.33
N THR A 55 7.07 -115.69 30.96
CA THR A 55 7.26 -114.76 32.09
C THR A 55 7.08 -113.31 31.67
N GLU A 56 7.56 -112.92 30.49
CA GLU A 56 7.32 -111.57 29.95
C GLU A 56 5.81 -111.32 29.68
N ILE A 57 5.08 -112.29 29.11
CA ILE A 57 3.64 -112.19 28.81
C ILE A 57 2.80 -111.94 30.08
N ASP A 58 3.00 -112.69 31.16
CA ASP A 58 2.23 -112.48 32.39
C ASP A 58 2.61 -111.16 33.08
N GLY A 59 3.87 -110.74 32.96
CA GLY A 59 4.32 -109.39 33.33
C GLY A 59 3.75 -108.26 32.46
N PHE A 60 3.28 -108.53 31.24
CA PHE A 60 2.49 -107.57 30.45
C PHE A 60 1.03 -107.52 30.88
N LYS A 61 0.38 -108.66 31.13
CA LYS A 61 -1.04 -108.71 31.57
C LYS A 61 -1.27 -107.89 32.84
N SER A 62 -0.46 -108.09 33.88
CA SER A 62 -0.62 -107.37 35.15
C SER A 62 -0.52 -105.84 35.01
N ARG A 63 0.40 -105.35 34.16
CA ARG A 63 0.52 -103.92 33.87
C ARG A 63 -0.65 -103.38 33.03
N LEU A 64 -1.22 -104.19 32.15
CA LEU A 64 -2.38 -103.81 31.34
C LEU A 64 -3.63 -103.60 32.20
N THR A 65 -3.86 -104.46 33.20
CA THR A 65 -5.00 -104.32 34.13
C THR A 65 -4.89 -103.04 34.96
N SER A 66 -3.74 -102.81 35.62
CA SER A 66 -3.53 -101.60 36.44
C SER A 66 -3.75 -100.30 35.64
N ALA A 67 -3.25 -100.25 34.40
CA ALA A 67 -3.43 -99.09 33.55
C ALA A 67 -4.89 -98.87 33.10
N ALA A 68 -5.69 -99.94 32.98
CA ALA A 68 -7.10 -99.83 32.61
C ALA A 68 -7.94 -99.19 33.73
N ASP A 69 -7.65 -99.55 34.98
CA ASP A 69 -8.31 -98.99 36.17
C ASP A 69 -7.94 -97.50 36.34
N ASP A 70 -6.64 -97.15 36.24
CA ASP A 70 -6.16 -95.75 36.28
C ASP A 70 -6.85 -94.85 35.24
N TYR A 71 -7.16 -95.37 34.05
CA TYR A 71 -7.84 -94.62 32.99
C TYR A 71 -9.33 -94.38 33.25
N ALA A 72 -10.00 -95.21 34.07
CA ALA A 72 -11.42 -95.05 34.38
C ALA A 72 -11.66 -93.81 35.25
N ASP A 73 -10.95 -93.70 36.37
CA ASP A 73 -11.05 -92.58 37.32
C ASP A 73 -10.75 -91.22 36.65
N ILE A 74 -9.75 -91.19 35.76
CA ILE A 74 -9.38 -89.98 34.98
C ILE A 74 -10.51 -89.54 34.04
N LEU A 75 -11.28 -90.49 33.48
CA LEU A 75 -12.38 -90.17 32.57
C LEU A 75 -13.62 -89.65 33.32
N GLU A 76 -13.97 -90.23 34.47
CA GLU A 76 -15.11 -89.78 35.27
C GLU A 76 -14.89 -88.35 35.79
N HIS A 77 -13.72 -88.07 36.38
CA HIS A 77 -13.40 -86.73 36.88
C HIS A 77 -13.42 -85.64 35.78
N ARG A 78 -13.02 -85.99 34.54
CA ARG A 78 -13.09 -85.07 33.40
C ARG A 78 -14.53 -84.77 32.96
N GLN A 79 -15.46 -85.71 33.07
CA GLN A 79 -16.85 -85.47 32.67
C GLN A 79 -17.58 -84.48 33.60
N GLU A 80 -17.21 -84.43 34.88
CA GLU A 80 -17.79 -83.46 35.82
C GLU A 80 -17.30 -82.02 35.53
N GLN A 81 -16.00 -81.84 35.28
CA GLN A 81 -15.41 -80.53 34.98
C GLN A 81 -16.06 -79.88 33.75
N ILE A 82 -16.26 -80.65 32.66
CA ILE A 82 -16.86 -80.15 31.41
C ILE A 82 -18.29 -79.61 31.65
N LYS A 83 -19.12 -80.34 32.42
CA LYS A 83 -20.50 -79.93 32.73
C LYS A 83 -20.56 -78.61 33.53
N ALA A 84 -19.58 -78.36 34.39
CA ALA A 84 -19.49 -77.11 35.15
C ALA A 84 -19.14 -75.91 34.25
N GLU A 85 -18.22 -76.07 33.30
CA GLU A 85 -17.83 -75.00 32.38
C GLU A 85 -18.94 -74.64 31.38
N GLU A 86 -19.65 -75.63 30.83
CA GLU A 86 -20.77 -75.38 29.91
C GLU A 86 -21.85 -74.48 30.51
N ASN A 87 -22.23 -74.71 31.77
CA ASN A 87 -23.28 -73.92 32.44
C ASN A 87 -22.81 -72.49 32.71
N LYS A 88 -21.54 -72.30 33.05
CA LYS A 88 -20.91 -70.98 33.19
C LYS A 88 -20.87 -70.22 31.87
N LEU A 89 -20.60 -70.92 30.76
CA LEU A 89 -20.58 -70.33 29.41
C LEU A 89 -21.97 -69.84 28.97
N LYS A 90 -23.01 -70.65 29.20
CA LYS A 90 -24.42 -70.31 28.87
C LYS A 90 -24.89 -69.05 29.61
N GLY A 91 -24.57 -68.91 30.90
CA GLY A 91 -24.89 -67.70 31.68
C GLY A 91 -24.21 -66.44 31.14
N LEU A 92 -22.93 -66.53 30.76
CA LEU A 92 -22.18 -65.41 30.17
C LEU A 92 -22.66 -65.03 28.76
N GLN A 93 -23.22 -65.96 27.99
CA GLN A 93 -23.82 -65.66 26.68
C GLN A 93 -25.13 -64.89 26.82
N ALA A 94 -25.98 -65.23 27.81
CA ALA A 94 -27.26 -64.55 28.02
C ALA A 94 -27.08 -63.06 28.37
N ILE A 95 -26.18 -62.74 29.31
CA ILE A 95 -25.89 -61.36 29.73
C ILE A 95 -25.42 -60.51 28.55
N LYS A 96 -24.48 -61.03 27.75
CA LYS A 96 -23.94 -60.33 26.58
C LYS A 96 -24.97 -60.09 25.46
N LEU A 97 -26.01 -60.91 25.39
CA LEU A 97 -27.08 -60.74 24.41
C LEU A 97 -28.01 -59.56 24.79
N ASP A 98 -28.28 -59.40 26.08
CA ASP A 98 -29.09 -58.31 26.64
C ASP A 98 -28.34 -56.97 26.56
N GLU A 99 -27.06 -56.95 26.94
CA GLU A 99 -26.15 -55.81 26.72
C GLU A 99 -26.11 -55.37 25.25
N ALA A 100 -26.05 -56.33 24.31
CA ALA A 100 -26.05 -56.04 22.88
C ALA A 100 -27.40 -55.50 22.36
N ALA A 101 -28.52 -55.95 22.92
CA ALA A 101 -29.85 -55.44 22.57
C ALA A 101 -30.03 -53.98 23.03
N GLN A 102 -29.60 -53.65 24.26
CA GLN A 102 -29.65 -52.28 24.77
C GLN A 102 -28.78 -51.33 23.93
N MET A 103 -27.54 -51.74 23.59
CA MET A 103 -26.65 -50.94 22.74
C MET A 103 -27.22 -50.66 21.33
N LEU A 104 -28.04 -51.56 20.79
CA LEU A 104 -28.73 -51.34 19.51
C LEU A 104 -29.83 -50.29 19.63
N ALA A 105 -30.66 -50.35 20.68
CA ALA A 105 -31.70 -49.35 20.93
C ALA A 105 -31.11 -47.94 21.18
N ASP A 106 -30.02 -47.85 21.95
CA ASP A 106 -29.34 -46.57 22.21
C ASP A 106 -28.71 -46.00 20.92
N LYS A 107 -28.18 -46.85 20.04
CA LYS A 107 -27.67 -46.47 18.72
C LYS A 107 -28.76 -45.90 17.82
N GLU A 108 -29.93 -46.52 17.74
CA GLU A 108 -31.04 -46.04 16.90
C GLU A 108 -31.54 -44.67 17.35
N ASN A 109 -31.68 -44.45 18.65
CA ASN A 109 -32.03 -43.16 19.24
C ASN A 109 -30.98 -42.07 18.91
N LEU A 110 -29.68 -42.41 18.98
CA LEU A 110 -28.59 -41.51 18.59
C LEU A 110 -28.61 -41.18 17.10
N GLU A 111 -28.84 -42.16 16.22
CA GLU A 111 -28.93 -41.92 14.77
C GLU A 111 -30.14 -41.06 14.38
N GLU A 112 -31.25 -41.10 15.11
CA GLU A 112 -32.37 -40.18 14.88
C GLU A 112 -32.06 -38.77 15.40
N ALA A 113 -31.45 -38.65 16.59
CA ALA A 113 -31.03 -37.36 17.14
C ALA A 113 -30.01 -36.64 16.25
N VAL A 114 -29.04 -37.37 15.68
CA VAL A 114 -28.06 -36.84 14.73
C VAL A 114 -28.75 -36.35 13.45
N ARG A 115 -29.71 -37.09 12.89
CA ARG A 115 -30.47 -36.67 11.70
C ARG A 115 -31.22 -35.35 11.94
N ARG A 116 -31.99 -35.25 13.04
CA ARG A 116 -32.74 -34.03 13.40
C ARG A 116 -31.82 -32.80 13.58
N GLN A 117 -30.60 -32.99 14.06
CA GLN A 117 -29.59 -31.92 14.16
C GLN A 117 -29.00 -31.54 12.78
N HIS A 118 -28.79 -32.52 11.90
CA HIS A 118 -28.29 -32.28 10.54
C HIS A 118 -29.28 -31.42 9.72
N ASP A 119 -30.56 -31.78 9.72
CA ASP A 119 -31.63 -31.04 9.02
C ASP A 119 -31.71 -29.57 9.48
N LEU A 120 -31.51 -29.33 10.79
CA LEU A 120 -31.50 -27.99 11.38
C LEU A 120 -30.26 -27.19 10.95
N ILE A 121 -29.08 -27.82 10.90
CA ILE A 121 -27.82 -27.22 10.44
C ILE A 121 -27.91 -26.85 8.96
N GLU A 122 -28.47 -27.71 8.11
CA GLU A 122 -28.67 -27.39 6.68
C GLU A 122 -29.59 -26.17 6.50
N LYS A 123 -30.73 -26.12 7.20
CA LYS A 123 -31.66 -24.99 7.15
C LYS A 123 -31.00 -23.68 7.59
N GLN A 124 -30.28 -23.70 8.71
CA GLN A 124 -29.54 -22.53 9.22
C GLN A 124 -28.43 -22.09 8.25
N THR A 125 -27.78 -23.04 7.58
CA THR A 125 -26.73 -22.75 6.58
C THR A 125 -27.30 -22.03 5.35
N GLU A 126 -28.51 -22.38 4.91
CA GLU A 126 -29.18 -21.68 3.80
C GLU A 126 -29.64 -20.26 4.20
N GLU A 127 -30.21 -20.12 5.41
CA GLU A 127 -30.59 -18.80 5.95
C GLU A 127 -29.38 -17.87 6.08
N LEU A 128 -28.24 -18.37 6.59
CA LEU A 128 -26.97 -17.64 6.65
C LEU A 128 -26.42 -17.28 5.26
N ARG A 129 -26.54 -18.17 4.27
CA ARG A 129 -26.09 -17.88 2.89
C ARG A 129 -26.92 -16.78 2.24
N SER A 130 -28.23 -16.78 2.46
CA SER A 130 -29.15 -15.73 2.00
C SER A 130 -28.84 -14.38 2.65
N LEU A 131 -28.67 -14.36 3.99
CA LEU A 131 -28.32 -13.15 4.73
C LEU A 131 -26.96 -12.57 4.31
N LYS A 132 -25.94 -13.41 4.10
CA LYS A 132 -24.62 -12.98 3.62
C LYS A 132 -24.70 -12.28 2.26
N LYS A 133 -25.48 -12.81 1.31
CA LYS A 133 -25.69 -12.17 0.01
C LYS A 133 -26.37 -10.81 0.13
N GLN A 134 -27.37 -10.68 1.02
CA GLN A 134 -28.04 -9.39 1.26
C GLN A 134 -27.11 -8.36 1.91
N LEU A 135 -26.18 -8.80 2.76
CA LEU A 135 -25.14 -7.94 3.34
C LEU A 135 -24.19 -7.43 2.26
N GLU A 136 -23.64 -8.32 1.43
CA GLU A 136 -22.75 -7.98 0.30
C GLU A 136 -23.41 -7.00 -0.70
N GLU A 137 -24.72 -7.19 -0.99
CA GLU A 137 -25.50 -6.25 -1.82
C GLU A 137 -25.71 -4.88 -1.15
N ARG A 138 -25.78 -4.82 0.18
CA ARG A 138 -25.97 -3.56 0.94
C ARG A 138 -24.67 -2.80 1.15
N ASP A 139 -23.57 -3.48 1.44
CA ASP A 139 -22.24 -2.87 1.53
C ASP A 139 -21.86 -2.21 0.19
N GLY A 140 -22.10 -2.90 -0.93
CA GLY A 140 -21.91 -2.35 -2.28
C GLY A 140 -22.91 -1.27 -2.71
N GLN A 141 -23.95 -0.98 -1.93
CA GLN A 141 -24.80 0.21 -2.05
C GLN A 141 -24.27 1.36 -1.18
N LEU A 142 -23.85 1.05 0.05
CA LEU A 142 -23.32 2.00 1.01
C LEU A 142 -21.98 2.61 0.55
N GLU A 143 -21.08 1.82 -0.02
CA GLU A 143 -19.82 2.29 -0.62
C GLU A 143 -20.07 3.32 -1.74
N LYS A 144 -21.06 3.07 -2.61
CA LYS A 144 -21.44 3.99 -3.70
C LYS A 144 -22.05 5.28 -3.16
N ALA A 145 -22.90 5.19 -2.13
CA ALA A 145 -23.49 6.35 -1.48
C ALA A 145 -22.42 7.23 -0.82
N ASN A 146 -21.51 6.63 -0.04
CA ASN A 146 -20.39 7.35 0.58
C ASN A 146 -19.49 8.02 -0.46
N SER A 147 -19.11 7.29 -1.51
CA SER A 147 -18.28 7.83 -2.59
C SER A 147 -18.90 9.05 -3.28
N HIS A 148 -20.22 9.06 -3.45
CA HIS A 148 -20.94 10.20 -4.02
C HIS A 148 -21.09 11.37 -3.03
N ILE A 149 -21.34 11.09 -1.74
CA ILE A 149 -21.36 12.12 -0.68
C ILE A 149 -20.00 12.82 -0.61
N GLU A 150 -18.90 12.06 -0.57
CA GLU A 150 -17.53 12.61 -0.56
C GLU A 150 -17.24 13.48 -1.80
N GLU A 151 -17.69 13.06 -3.00
CA GLU A 151 -17.56 13.86 -4.22
C GLU A 151 -18.33 15.19 -4.14
N LEU A 152 -19.56 15.18 -3.61
CA LEU A 152 -20.37 16.38 -3.41
C LEU A 152 -19.77 17.29 -2.33
N THR A 153 -19.25 16.73 -1.24
CA THR A 153 -18.55 17.47 -0.18
C THR A 153 -17.33 18.21 -0.75
N LEU A 154 -16.46 17.52 -1.49
CA LEU A 154 -15.28 18.13 -2.13
C LEU A 154 -15.66 19.25 -3.11
N LYS A 155 -16.73 19.06 -3.90
CA LYS A 155 -17.27 20.11 -4.80
C LYS A 155 -17.83 21.30 -4.03
N SER A 156 -18.49 21.08 -2.89
CA SER A 156 -19.03 22.15 -2.03
C SER A 156 -17.97 22.87 -1.20
N ALA A 157 -16.81 22.25 -0.97
CA ALA A 157 -15.68 22.83 -0.26
C ALA A 157 -14.86 23.79 -1.15
N GLY A 158 -15.05 23.75 -2.48
CA GLY A 158 -14.41 24.66 -3.41
C GLY A 158 -14.79 26.12 -3.11
N ALA A 159 -13.78 26.95 -2.85
CA ALA A 159 -13.96 28.32 -2.40
C ALA A 159 -13.38 29.32 -3.41
N THR A 160 -13.99 30.50 -3.49
CA THR A 160 -13.43 31.64 -4.22
C THR A 160 -13.60 32.89 -3.37
N ASP A 161 -12.49 33.55 -3.06
CA ASP A 161 -12.39 34.55 -2.01
C ASP A 161 -11.55 35.74 -2.49
N LEU A 162 -11.93 36.96 -2.11
CA LEU A 162 -11.24 38.20 -2.47
C LEU A 162 -10.55 38.77 -1.23
N ARG A 163 -9.25 38.51 -1.11
CA ARG A 163 -8.42 38.99 0.00
C ARG A 163 -7.77 40.31 -0.38
N ILE A 164 -7.55 41.18 0.60
CA ILE A 164 -6.77 42.41 0.42
C ILE A 164 -5.51 42.25 1.27
N LEU A 165 -4.35 42.26 0.62
CA LEU A 165 -3.06 41.92 1.20
C LEU A 165 -2.05 42.95 0.69
N PHE A 166 -1.30 43.59 1.59
CA PHE A 166 -0.44 44.74 1.27
C PHE A 166 -1.20 45.89 0.56
N ASP A 167 -2.45 46.15 0.96
CA ASP A 167 -3.39 47.11 0.34
C ASP A 167 -3.81 46.77 -1.12
N GLU A 168 -3.34 45.65 -1.67
CA GLU A 168 -3.61 45.20 -3.03
C GLU A 168 -4.65 44.05 -3.05
N PRO A 169 -5.55 43.96 -4.07
CA PRO A 169 -6.58 42.93 -4.13
C PRO A 169 -6.09 41.63 -4.77
N TRP A 170 -6.24 40.51 -4.06
CA TRP A 170 -5.91 39.15 -4.51
C TRP A 170 -7.17 38.29 -4.60
N LEU A 171 -7.35 37.57 -5.71
CA LEU A 171 -8.42 36.59 -5.84
C LEU A 171 -7.86 35.18 -5.63
N VAL A 172 -8.32 34.50 -4.58
CA VAL A 172 -7.91 33.16 -4.20
C VAL A 172 -8.99 32.18 -4.64
N GLN A 173 -8.62 31.17 -5.43
CA GLN A 173 -9.52 30.08 -5.80
C GLN A 173 -8.97 28.75 -5.26
N VAL A 174 -9.73 28.09 -4.41
CA VAL A 174 -9.38 26.76 -3.88
C VAL A 174 -10.30 25.72 -4.48
N SER A 175 -9.74 24.67 -5.08
CA SER A 175 -10.49 23.50 -5.53
C SER A 175 -9.93 22.22 -4.90
N TYR A 176 -10.80 21.23 -4.75
CA TYR A 176 -10.48 19.94 -4.15
C TYR A 176 -10.86 18.81 -5.11
N SER A 177 -10.02 17.79 -5.21
CA SER A 177 -10.22 16.65 -6.12
C SER A 177 -9.83 15.33 -5.46
N ARG A 178 -10.75 14.36 -5.48
CA ARG A 178 -10.47 12.98 -5.04
C ARG A 178 -9.63 12.27 -6.09
N LEU A 179 -8.51 11.71 -5.65
CA LEU A 179 -7.53 11.04 -6.48
C LEU A 179 -7.88 9.57 -6.68
N LYS A 180 -7.51 9.03 -7.83
CA LYS A 180 -7.88 7.69 -8.34
C LYS A 180 -6.67 7.00 -8.97
N GLY A 181 -6.80 5.76 -9.42
CA GLY A 181 -5.71 5.00 -10.03
C GLY A 181 -4.74 4.43 -8.99
N ASP A 182 -3.45 4.38 -9.32
CA ASP A 182 -2.40 3.70 -8.54
C ASP A 182 -1.92 4.54 -7.33
N ILE A 183 -2.86 5.02 -6.51
CA ILE A 183 -2.63 6.00 -5.43
C ILE A 183 -1.37 5.66 -4.60
N PRO A 184 -0.35 6.54 -4.57
CA PRO A 184 0.89 6.31 -3.83
C PRO A 184 0.70 6.34 -2.31
N LEU A 185 1.61 5.66 -1.62
CA LEU A 185 1.72 5.75 -0.16
C LEU A 185 2.25 7.12 0.29
N ASP A 186 1.79 7.52 1.47
CA ASP A 186 2.30 8.62 2.30
C ASP A 186 3.80 8.44 2.57
N ARG A 187 4.58 9.52 2.49
CA ARG A 187 6.04 9.48 2.47
C ARG A 187 6.74 10.74 2.97
N GLU A 188 7.65 10.57 3.93
CA GLU A 188 8.56 11.62 4.38
C GLU A 188 9.77 11.73 3.43
N PHE A 189 10.38 12.92 3.32
CA PHE A 189 11.66 13.16 2.63
C PHE A 189 11.73 12.77 1.14
N GLY A 190 10.58 12.70 0.44
CA GLY A 190 10.51 12.63 -1.03
C GLY A 190 10.41 14.02 -1.67
N SER A 191 10.47 14.09 -3.00
CA SER A 191 10.32 15.32 -3.78
C SER A 191 9.05 15.29 -4.64
N MET A 192 8.26 16.36 -4.66
CA MET A 192 7.19 16.56 -5.64
C MET A 192 7.49 17.76 -6.55
N ALA A 193 7.27 17.60 -7.86
CA ALA A 193 7.51 18.64 -8.85
C ALA A 193 6.33 18.77 -9.83
N ALA A 194 5.98 20.01 -10.20
CA ALA A 194 4.91 20.30 -11.15
C ALA A 194 5.46 20.50 -12.57
N LEU A 195 5.20 19.53 -13.45
CA LEU A 195 5.69 19.48 -14.83
C LEU A 195 4.56 19.67 -15.86
N GLY A 196 4.93 19.82 -17.14
CA GLY A 196 3.96 19.98 -18.23
C GLY A 196 3.08 21.22 -18.07
N LEU A 197 3.67 22.33 -17.60
CA LEU A 197 2.98 23.58 -17.22
C LEU A 197 2.01 23.42 -16.02
N GLY A 198 2.33 22.52 -15.08
CA GLY A 198 1.47 22.20 -13.94
C GLY A 198 0.21 21.43 -14.32
N LYS A 199 0.29 20.60 -15.38
CA LYS A 199 -0.74 19.59 -15.72
C LYS A 199 -0.41 18.21 -15.13
N GLN A 200 0.86 17.98 -14.77
CA GLN A 200 1.33 16.75 -14.16
C GLN A 200 2.07 17.08 -12.86
N LEU A 201 1.80 16.33 -11.79
CA LEU A 201 2.67 16.31 -10.60
C LEU A 201 3.45 14.99 -10.60
N VAL A 202 4.77 15.08 -10.51
CA VAL A 202 5.65 13.92 -10.36
C VAL A 202 6.15 13.86 -8.92
N LEU A 203 5.80 12.77 -8.23
CA LEU A 203 6.25 12.45 -6.88
C LEU A 203 7.34 11.37 -6.97
N TYR A 204 8.50 11.63 -6.39
CA TYR A 204 9.66 10.74 -6.45
C TYR A 204 10.31 10.49 -5.08
N GLY A 205 10.65 9.21 -4.83
CA GLY A 205 11.40 8.75 -3.67
C GLY A 205 10.62 8.94 -2.38
N GLY A 206 11.33 9.18 -1.28
CA GLY A 206 10.80 9.28 0.08
C GLY A 206 10.72 7.94 0.82
N ALA A 207 10.37 8.00 2.11
CA ALA A 207 10.18 6.82 2.96
C ALA A 207 8.78 6.78 3.58
N SER A 208 8.16 5.60 3.52
CA SER A 208 6.88 5.28 4.16
C SER A 208 7.10 4.27 5.29
N LYS A 209 6.36 4.40 6.40
CA LYS A 209 6.55 3.64 7.65
C LYS A 209 5.51 2.52 7.84
N VAL A 210 5.22 1.77 6.78
CA VAL A 210 4.22 0.70 6.81
C VAL A 210 4.56 -0.35 7.87
N GLY A 211 3.67 -0.52 8.85
CA GLY A 211 3.81 -1.50 9.93
C GLY A 211 5.02 -1.27 10.86
N GLY A 212 5.55 -0.05 10.93
CA GLY A 212 6.76 0.27 11.70
C GLY A 212 8.09 -0.06 11.01
N SER A 213 8.04 -0.55 9.76
CA SER A 213 9.22 -0.78 8.91
C SER A 213 9.34 0.29 7.83
N VAL A 214 10.56 0.63 7.40
CA VAL A 214 10.78 1.58 6.30
C VAL A 214 10.72 0.83 4.98
N SER A 215 9.75 1.16 4.13
CA SER A 215 9.59 0.49 2.83
C SER A 215 10.58 1.03 1.79
N GLU A 216 11.66 0.26 1.51
CA GLU A 216 12.63 0.58 0.45
C GLU A 216 11.99 0.74 -0.95
N ALA A 217 10.83 0.10 -1.18
CA ALA A 217 10.12 0.16 -2.45
C ALA A 217 9.63 1.58 -2.78
N VAL A 218 9.21 2.35 -1.78
CA VAL A 218 8.77 3.75 -1.92
C VAL A 218 9.95 4.64 -2.34
N GLY A 219 11.14 4.35 -1.82
CA GLY A 219 12.37 5.08 -2.09
C GLY A 219 12.86 5.06 -3.55
N ARG A 220 12.36 4.13 -4.38
CA ARG A 220 12.66 4.07 -5.83
C ARG A 220 11.42 4.23 -6.71
N GLU A 221 10.29 4.62 -6.11
CA GLU A 221 9.02 4.80 -6.80
C GLU A 221 8.92 6.19 -7.41
N VAL A 222 8.54 6.23 -8.70
CA VAL A 222 7.98 7.41 -9.36
C VAL A 222 6.47 7.19 -9.47
N ALA A 223 5.69 8.12 -8.91
CA ALA A 223 4.26 8.20 -9.10
C ALA A 223 3.92 9.51 -9.82
N VAL A 224 2.98 9.46 -10.77
CA VAL A 224 2.63 10.60 -11.62
C VAL A 224 1.13 10.86 -11.52
N LEU A 225 0.75 12.07 -11.16
CA LEU A 225 -0.64 12.51 -11.09
C LEU A 225 -0.95 13.42 -12.29
N ASN A 226 -1.93 13.04 -13.09
CA ASN A 226 -2.58 13.96 -14.03
C ASN A 226 -3.56 14.85 -13.24
N VAL A 227 -3.29 16.16 -13.22
CA VAL A 227 -4.05 17.16 -12.45
C VAL A 227 -5.47 17.34 -12.99
N GLU A 228 -5.69 17.13 -14.29
CA GLU A 228 -6.99 17.37 -14.95
C GLU A 228 -7.95 16.18 -14.81
N SER A 229 -7.42 14.95 -14.68
CA SER A 229 -8.24 13.73 -14.49
C SER A 229 -8.28 13.24 -13.03
N GLY A 230 -7.36 13.70 -12.18
CA GLY A 230 -7.21 13.20 -10.81
C GLY A 230 -6.65 11.77 -10.71
N VAL A 231 -6.04 11.25 -11.79
CA VAL A 231 -5.56 9.87 -11.86
C VAL A 231 -4.05 9.79 -11.59
N TRP A 232 -3.68 8.97 -10.61
CA TRP A 232 -2.32 8.50 -10.37
C TRP A 232 -1.97 7.32 -11.28
N GLU A 233 -0.79 7.37 -11.88
CA GLU A 233 -0.18 6.32 -12.68
C GLU A 233 1.20 5.97 -12.10
N ARG A 234 1.57 4.69 -12.11
CA ARG A 234 2.93 4.22 -11.75
C ARG A 234 3.66 3.74 -13.01
N PRO A 235 4.43 4.61 -13.69
CA PRO A 235 5.15 4.24 -14.91
C PRO A 235 6.19 3.12 -14.64
N GLY A 236 5.88 1.90 -15.08
CA GLY A 236 6.65 0.70 -14.74
C GLY A 236 8.12 0.68 -15.19
N GLY A 237 8.52 1.57 -16.11
CA GLY A 237 9.90 1.77 -16.54
C GLY A 237 10.71 2.77 -15.70
N ALA A 238 10.08 3.51 -14.78
CA ALA A 238 10.68 4.66 -14.10
C ALA A 238 11.36 4.34 -12.75
N ARG A 239 11.80 3.09 -12.53
CA ARG A 239 12.61 2.73 -11.34
C ARG A 239 14.04 3.25 -11.52
N THR A 240 14.60 3.84 -10.47
CA THR A 240 15.85 4.62 -10.54
C THR A 240 17.00 4.00 -9.73
N PRO A 241 18.27 4.24 -10.12
CA PRO A 241 19.45 3.84 -9.37
C PRO A 241 19.86 4.82 -8.25
N ALA A 242 19.19 5.98 -8.15
CA ALA A 242 19.56 7.10 -7.29
C ALA A 242 19.18 6.87 -5.81
N PRO A 243 19.57 7.78 -4.89
CA PRO A 243 19.20 7.72 -3.48
C PRO A 243 17.69 7.81 -3.24
N SER A 244 17.26 7.38 -2.06
CA SER A 244 15.83 7.18 -1.75
C SER A 244 15.19 8.28 -0.91
N GLN A 245 15.95 9.05 -0.14
CA GLN A 245 15.42 10.01 0.83
C GLN A 245 16.29 11.28 0.91
N GLY A 246 15.66 12.44 1.10
CA GLY A 246 16.37 13.69 1.36
C GLY A 246 17.21 14.21 0.19
N HIS A 247 16.91 13.74 -1.03
CA HIS A 247 17.36 14.32 -2.29
C HIS A 247 16.59 15.62 -2.57
N SER A 248 17.14 16.52 -3.38
CA SER A 248 16.33 17.56 -4.02
C SER A 248 15.81 17.08 -5.38
N GLY A 249 14.65 17.58 -5.79
CA GLY A 249 14.07 17.34 -7.10
C GLY A 249 13.56 18.65 -7.68
N VAL A 250 14.12 19.09 -8.81
CA VAL A 250 13.82 20.38 -9.43
C VAL A 250 13.49 20.24 -10.92
N VAL A 251 12.53 21.05 -11.40
CA VAL A 251 12.16 21.07 -12.81
C VAL A 251 13.25 21.79 -13.61
N VAL A 252 13.67 21.19 -14.73
CA VAL A 252 14.61 21.78 -15.68
C VAL A 252 13.93 21.83 -17.06
N GLY A 253 14.00 22.98 -17.73
CA GLY A 253 13.22 23.22 -18.94
C GLY A 253 11.71 23.13 -18.70
N ARG A 254 11.02 22.21 -19.41
CA ARG A 254 9.56 22.02 -19.32
C ARG A 254 9.11 20.63 -18.86
N THR A 255 9.95 19.61 -19.11
CA THR A 255 9.56 18.19 -19.02
C THR A 255 10.66 17.30 -18.42
N LYS A 256 11.69 17.89 -17.79
CA LYS A 256 12.71 17.16 -17.04
C LYS A 256 12.57 17.43 -15.55
N LEU A 257 12.66 16.38 -14.74
CA LEU A 257 12.90 16.46 -13.31
C LEU A 257 14.35 16.04 -13.05
N LEU A 258 15.20 16.98 -12.64
CA LEU A 258 16.55 16.68 -12.17
C LEU A 258 16.51 16.39 -10.68
N VAL A 259 17.05 15.25 -10.29
CA VAL A 259 17.25 14.82 -8.91
C VAL A 259 18.75 14.86 -8.60
N PHE A 260 19.10 15.40 -7.44
CA PHE A 260 20.48 15.42 -6.94
C PHE A 260 20.54 14.95 -5.47
N GLY A 261 21.62 14.24 -5.14
CA GLY A 261 21.98 13.84 -3.78
C GLY A 261 20.92 12.98 -3.08
N GLY A 262 20.86 13.07 -1.75
CA GLY A 262 20.03 12.22 -0.88
C GLY A 262 20.79 11.02 -0.33
N VAL A 263 20.08 10.18 0.44
CA VAL A 263 20.61 9.05 1.22
C VAL A 263 20.28 7.70 0.60
N ARG A 264 21.28 6.81 0.52
CA ARG A 264 21.18 5.41 0.09
C ARG A 264 21.09 4.48 1.32
N GLY A 265 20.32 3.39 1.21
CA GLY A 265 20.37 2.26 2.17
C GLY A 265 19.73 2.46 3.56
N GLY A 266 19.01 3.57 3.79
CA GLY A 266 18.35 3.86 5.08
C GLY A 266 17.09 3.03 5.36
N GLY A 267 17.19 1.71 5.31
CA GLY A 267 16.06 0.76 5.45
C GLY A 267 15.85 0.18 6.85
N GLY A 268 16.69 0.48 7.84
CA GLY A 268 16.59 -0.10 9.18
C GLY A 268 17.35 0.68 10.26
N ALA A 269 16.92 0.52 11.52
CA ALA A 269 17.30 1.36 12.68
C ALA A 269 18.76 1.25 13.17
N ALA A 270 19.66 0.63 12.39
CA ALA A 270 21.07 0.43 12.73
C ALA A 270 22.04 0.72 11.56
N ALA A 271 21.54 1.11 10.38
CA ALA A 271 22.36 1.46 9.23
C ALA A 271 22.32 2.98 8.99
N ALA A 272 23.43 3.67 9.28
CA ALA A 272 23.62 5.05 8.86
C ALA A 272 23.74 5.07 7.32
N GLY A 273 22.74 5.64 6.64
CA GLY A 273 22.71 5.64 5.19
C GLY A 273 23.77 6.56 4.57
N GLU A 274 24.34 6.11 3.45
CA GLU A 274 25.35 6.88 2.72
C GLU A 274 24.69 8.00 1.91
N ALA A 275 25.09 9.24 2.14
CA ALA A 275 24.75 10.36 1.28
C ALA A 275 25.45 10.21 -0.08
N ALA A 276 24.80 10.60 -1.16
CA ALA A 276 25.37 10.53 -2.51
C ALA A 276 25.54 11.93 -3.14
N ALA A 277 26.29 11.96 -4.24
CA ALA A 277 26.44 13.11 -5.14
C ALA A 277 25.96 12.77 -6.57
N ASP A 278 25.04 11.80 -6.69
CA ASP A 278 24.48 11.37 -7.96
C ASP A 278 23.60 12.49 -8.57
N VAL A 279 23.63 12.62 -9.88
CA VAL A 279 22.62 13.35 -10.66
C VAL A 279 21.82 12.33 -11.46
N ALA A 280 20.50 12.41 -11.41
CA ALA A 280 19.60 11.63 -12.25
C ALA A 280 18.54 12.53 -12.85
N ILE A 281 18.23 12.38 -14.14
CA ILE A 281 17.27 13.24 -14.86
C ILE A 281 16.14 12.36 -15.39
N LEU A 282 14.93 12.52 -14.87
CA LEU A 282 13.72 11.89 -15.40
C LEU A 282 13.15 12.78 -16.49
N ASN A 283 13.03 12.26 -17.72
CA ASN A 283 12.22 12.88 -18.76
C ASN A 283 10.75 12.43 -18.60
N ALA A 284 9.85 13.37 -18.34
CA ALA A 284 8.42 13.13 -18.09
C ALA A 284 7.65 12.73 -19.37
N ASP A 285 8.10 13.15 -20.56
CA ASP A 285 7.44 12.77 -21.83
C ASP A 285 7.57 11.27 -22.13
N THR A 286 8.61 10.62 -21.61
CA THR A 286 8.95 9.21 -21.86
C THR A 286 8.99 8.34 -20.61
N MET A 287 8.88 8.95 -19.42
CA MET A 287 9.07 8.35 -18.10
C MET A 287 10.37 7.53 -17.97
N LYS A 288 11.46 8.02 -18.58
CA LYS A 288 12.78 7.38 -18.56
C LYS A 288 13.81 8.22 -17.82
N TRP A 289 14.63 7.54 -17.02
CA TRP A 289 15.79 8.13 -16.35
C TRP A 289 17.00 8.19 -17.26
N LEU A 290 17.73 9.29 -17.17
CA LEU A 290 19.03 9.53 -17.77
C LEU A 290 20.03 9.80 -16.64
N ALA A 291 21.12 9.04 -16.60
CA ALA A 291 22.27 9.34 -15.75
C ALA A 291 23.30 10.14 -16.58
N PRO A 292 23.38 11.48 -16.44
CA PRO A 292 24.33 12.27 -17.21
C PRO A 292 25.77 11.91 -16.84
N GLN A 293 26.62 11.79 -17.86
CA GLN A 293 28.06 11.62 -17.67
C GLN A 293 28.66 12.94 -17.20
N ILE A 294 28.80 13.09 -15.87
CA ILE A 294 29.36 14.27 -15.22
C ILE A 294 30.81 14.47 -15.68
N LYS A 295 31.06 15.59 -16.36
CA LYS A 295 32.38 16.00 -16.85
C LYS A 295 33.07 16.85 -15.78
N GLY A 296 34.40 16.95 -15.87
CA GLY A 296 35.21 17.69 -14.90
C GLY A 296 35.48 16.93 -13.59
N THR A 297 36.43 17.46 -12.82
CA THR A 297 36.93 16.90 -11.56
C THR A 297 36.26 17.49 -10.32
N GLU A 298 35.89 18.77 -10.35
CA GLU A 298 35.16 19.42 -9.26
C GLU A 298 33.72 18.95 -9.19
N ARG A 299 33.25 18.60 -7.98
CA ARG A 299 31.89 18.11 -7.70
C ARG A 299 31.52 18.48 -6.26
N PRO A 300 30.24 18.75 -5.95
CA PRO A 300 29.77 18.89 -4.57
C PRO A 300 30.03 17.62 -3.75
N LEU A 301 30.34 17.80 -2.47
CA LEU A 301 30.37 16.69 -1.50
C LEU A 301 29.01 15.96 -1.46
N PRO A 302 28.99 14.62 -1.29
CA PRO A 302 27.78 13.83 -1.11
C PRO A 302 26.92 14.35 0.05
N ARG A 303 25.63 14.58 -0.19
CA ARG A 303 24.78 15.32 0.76
C ARG A 303 23.28 15.00 0.68
N SER A 304 22.57 15.19 1.78
CA SER A 304 21.11 15.13 1.88
C SER A 304 20.54 16.38 2.57
N GLY A 305 19.24 16.61 2.45
CA GLY A 305 18.55 17.77 3.04
C GLY A 305 19.02 19.13 2.53
N HIS A 306 19.74 19.15 1.40
CA HIS A 306 20.13 20.36 0.71
C HIS A 306 18.93 20.95 -0.04
N SER A 307 19.03 22.23 -0.37
CA SER A 307 18.02 22.96 -1.13
C SER A 307 18.51 23.21 -2.56
N SER A 308 17.59 23.33 -3.53
CA SER A 308 17.97 23.65 -4.92
C SER A 308 16.91 24.44 -5.68
N ALA A 309 17.35 25.27 -6.63
CA ALA A 309 16.48 25.98 -7.58
C ALA A 309 17.09 25.94 -8.99
N CYS A 310 16.27 26.04 -10.03
CA CYS A 310 16.74 26.01 -11.43
C CYS A 310 16.52 27.36 -12.11
N ILE A 311 17.61 27.96 -12.60
CA ILE A 311 17.58 29.20 -13.38
C ILE A 311 17.97 28.82 -14.82
N ARG A 312 16.99 28.85 -15.72
CA ARG A 312 17.10 28.34 -17.10
C ARG A 312 17.45 26.84 -17.06
N GLU A 313 18.59 26.41 -17.63
CA GLU A 313 19.07 25.02 -17.57
C GLU A 313 20.23 24.83 -16.54
N ARG A 314 20.33 25.72 -15.54
CA ARG A 314 21.33 25.66 -14.46
C ARG A 314 20.68 25.42 -13.10
N VAL A 315 21.04 24.32 -12.45
CA VAL A 315 20.56 23.98 -11.11
C VAL A 315 21.56 24.48 -10.07
N PHE A 316 21.11 25.41 -9.23
CA PHE A 316 21.81 25.87 -8.04
C PHE A 316 21.47 24.94 -6.88
N VAL A 317 22.48 24.52 -6.13
CA VAL A 317 22.37 23.75 -4.89
C VAL A 317 22.97 24.56 -3.75
N PHE A 318 22.26 24.64 -2.63
CA PHE A 318 22.73 25.30 -1.41
C PHE A 318 22.59 24.39 -0.18
N GLY A 319 23.69 24.26 0.56
CA GLY A 319 23.75 23.65 1.90
C GLY A 319 23.48 22.14 1.93
N GLY A 320 22.80 21.69 2.99
CA GLY A 320 22.54 20.28 3.31
C GLY A 320 23.49 19.72 4.38
N ALA A 321 23.44 18.41 4.56
CA ALA A 321 24.28 17.65 5.50
C ALA A 321 25.03 16.50 4.78
N THR A 322 26.27 16.25 5.17
CA THR A 322 27.05 15.05 4.79
C THR A 322 26.71 13.84 5.68
N SER A 323 27.20 12.64 5.34
CA SER A 323 26.95 11.42 6.14
C SER A 323 27.55 11.44 7.55
N ASP A 324 28.62 12.21 7.78
CA ASP A 324 29.23 12.46 9.09
C ASP A 324 28.53 13.60 9.87
N GLY A 325 27.41 14.13 9.34
CA GLY A 325 26.57 15.12 10.01
C GLY A 325 27.05 16.57 9.88
N VAL A 326 28.09 16.83 9.08
CA VAL A 326 28.59 18.19 8.85
C VAL A 326 27.58 18.96 8.00
N LEU A 327 27.06 20.05 8.56
CA LEU A 327 26.17 20.98 7.85
C LEU A 327 26.98 21.89 6.92
N LEU A 328 26.38 22.23 5.78
CA LEU A 328 27.01 22.99 4.71
C LEU A 328 26.27 24.31 4.42
N ASN A 329 26.99 25.29 3.88
CA ASN A 329 26.46 26.53 3.28
C ASN A 329 27.17 26.90 1.96
N ASP A 330 27.80 25.92 1.31
CA ASP A 330 28.41 26.09 -0.01
C ASP A 330 27.33 26.21 -1.11
N VAL A 331 27.69 26.89 -2.20
CA VAL A 331 26.85 27.06 -3.39
C VAL A 331 27.51 26.32 -4.55
N TRP A 332 26.77 25.38 -5.15
CA TRP A 332 27.20 24.65 -6.34
C TRP A 332 26.22 24.86 -7.49
N VAL A 333 26.75 24.94 -8.71
CA VAL A 333 25.93 25.01 -9.93
C VAL A 333 26.22 23.80 -10.79
N TYR A 334 25.16 23.06 -11.14
CA TYR A 334 25.17 22.10 -12.22
C TYR A 334 24.65 22.76 -13.50
N ASP A 335 25.51 22.86 -14.50
CA ASP A 335 25.17 23.34 -15.84
C ASP A 335 24.84 22.14 -16.73
N GLN A 336 23.57 22.01 -17.12
CA GLN A 336 23.06 20.81 -17.78
C GLN A 336 23.62 20.63 -19.20
N ASP A 337 23.89 21.71 -19.92
CA ASP A 337 24.37 21.64 -21.32
C ASP A 337 25.83 21.19 -21.39
N SER A 338 26.66 21.65 -20.46
CA SER A 338 28.03 21.17 -20.30
C SER A 338 28.12 19.83 -19.55
N CYS A 339 27.11 19.45 -18.76
CA CYS A 339 27.13 18.38 -17.76
C CYS A 339 28.28 18.54 -16.74
N GLN A 340 28.55 19.77 -16.29
CA GLN A 340 29.62 20.09 -15.33
C GLN A 340 29.06 20.69 -14.05
N TRP A 341 29.76 20.44 -12.95
CA TRP A 341 29.61 21.16 -11.69
C TRP A 341 30.63 22.29 -11.60
N SER A 342 30.27 23.37 -10.93
CA SER A 342 31.17 24.44 -10.53
C SER A 342 30.84 24.94 -9.12
N HIS A 343 31.87 25.21 -8.32
CA HIS A 343 31.71 25.85 -7.02
C HIS A 343 31.58 27.37 -7.20
N VAL A 344 30.61 27.98 -6.53
CA VAL A 344 30.36 29.43 -6.58
C VAL A 344 30.86 30.07 -5.29
N SER A 345 32.02 30.72 -5.37
CA SER A 345 32.51 31.61 -4.30
C SER A 345 31.53 32.76 -4.11
N THR A 346 30.99 32.91 -2.90
CA THR A 346 30.02 33.96 -2.55
C THR A 346 30.49 34.81 -1.37
N PHE A 347 29.98 36.04 -1.30
CA PHE A 347 30.45 37.09 -0.39
C PHE A 347 29.28 37.73 0.38
N GLY A 348 29.56 38.74 1.21
CA GLY A 348 28.55 39.45 2.00
C GLY A 348 28.04 38.64 3.19
N THR A 349 26.75 38.75 3.50
CA THR A 349 26.13 38.08 4.65
C THR A 349 25.75 36.64 4.29
N VAL A 350 26.76 35.79 4.12
CA VAL A 350 26.60 34.37 3.79
C VAL A 350 25.71 33.67 4.84
N PRO A 351 24.68 32.89 4.46
CA PRO A 351 23.82 32.23 5.43
C PRO A 351 24.60 31.16 6.23
N ALA A 352 24.22 30.94 7.49
CA ALA A 352 24.81 29.89 8.31
C ALA A 352 24.60 28.47 7.72
N PRO A 353 25.53 27.52 7.94
CA PRO A 353 25.38 26.11 7.56
C PRO A 353 24.07 25.50 8.04
N ARG A 354 23.36 24.81 7.14
CA ARG A 354 22.00 24.32 7.41
C ARG A 354 21.55 23.17 6.53
N THR A 355 20.63 22.39 7.06
CA THR A 355 19.83 21.38 6.33
C THR A 355 18.35 21.75 6.33
N GLY A 356 17.53 21.14 5.49
CA GLY A 356 16.07 21.33 5.47
C GLY A 356 15.58 22.73 5.05
N ALA A 357 16.46 23.56 4.46
CA ALA A 357 16.11 24.90 3.98
C ALA A 357 15.31 24.84 2.66
N ALA A 358 14.58 25.92 2.37
CA ALA A 358 13.89 26.08 1.09
C ALA A 358 14.68 27.02 0.16
N SER A 359 14.84 26.66 -1.11
CA SER A 359 15.47 27.49 -2.15
C SER A 359 14.51 27.78 -3.30
N THR A 360 14.58 28.98 -3.85
CA THR A 360 13.82 29.39 -5.05
C THR A 360 14.51 30.58 -5.75
N CYS A 361 14.04 31.03 -6.91
CA CYS A 361 14.71 32.06 -7.71
C CYS A 361 13.71 32.98 -8.45
N THR A 362 14.14 34.20 -8.78
CA THR A 362 13.31 35.13 -9.57
C THR A 362 13.20 34.69 -11.03
N ASP A 363 12.05 34.99 -11.66
CA ASP A 363 11.79 34.71 -13.09
C ASP A 363 12.80 35.39 -14.04
N ASP A 364 13.37 36.52 -13.64
CA ASP A 364 14.43 37.22 -14.39
C ASP A 364 15.83 36.56 -14.26
N GLY A 365 15.96 35.60 -13.34
CA GLY A 365 17.20 34.85 -13.07
C GLY A 365 18.29 35.64 -12.34
N ARG A 366 17.99 36.82 -11.75
CA ARG A 366 18.98 37.66 -11.06
C ARG A 366 19.22 37.31 -9.60
N ARG A 367 18.27 36.66 -8.92
CA ARG A 367 18.37 36.35 -7.48
C ARG A 367 17.97 34.91 -7.17
N LEU A 368 18.80 34.26 -6.37
CA LEU A 368 18.49 33.02 -5.66
C LEU A 368 18.09 33.41 -4.22
N TYR A 369 16.99 32.87 -3.71
CA TYR A 369 16.48 33.08 -2.36
C TYR A 369 16.59 31.77 -1.57
N VAL A 370 17.05 31.87 -0.31
CA VAL A 370 17.10 30.80 0.68
C VAL A 370 16.27 31.22 1.89
N PHE A 371 15.44 30.32 2.41
CA PHE A 371 14.64 30.53 3.61
C PHE A 371 14.74 29.36 4.60
N GLY A 372 14.87 29.68 5.88
CA GLY A 372 14.69 28.74 6.99
C GLY A 372 15.67 27.57 7.00
N GLY A 373 15.20 26.39 7.43
CA GLY A 373 16.02 25.20 7.65
C GLY A 373 16.45 25.02 9.11
N HIS A 374 17.46 24.20 9.36
CA HIS A 374 17.96 23.86 10.70
C HIS A 374 19.49 24.03 10.79
N ASP A 375 19.97 24.81 11.77
CA ASP A 375 21.41 25.12 11.98
C ASP A 375 22.18 24.06 12.79
N GLY A 376 21.53 22.94 13.11
CA GLY A 376 22.06 21.88 13.96
C GLY A 376 21.68 22.04 15.44
N SER A 377 21.26 23.23 15.86
CA SER A 377 20.75 23.52 17.20
C SER A 377 19.26 23.88 17.24
N ARG A 378 18.72 24.45 16.15
CA ARG A 378 17.34 24.96 16.07
C ARG A 378 16.88 25.11 14.62
N CYS A 379 15.56 25.16 14.44
CA CYS A 379 14.95 25.70 13.22
C CYS A 379 15.26 27.20 13.07
N LEU A 380 15.34 27.63 11.82
CA LEU A 380 15.61 29.00 11.37
C LEU A 380 14.39 29.58 10.64
N ASN A 381 14.35 30.91 10.51
CA ASN A 381 13.34 31.65 9.75
C ASN A 381 13.92 32.75 8.84
N ASP A 382 15.24 32.94 8.85
CA ASP A 382 15.91 33.96 8.06
C ASP A 382 15.69 33.77 6.55
N VAL A 383 15.45 34.88 5.84
CA VAL A 383 15.54 34.93 4.37
C VAL A 383 16.86 35.57 4.00
N HIS A 384 17.62 34.90 3.15
CA HIS A 384 18.78 35.47 2.47
C HIS A 384 18.54 35.41 0.96
N TYR A 385 19.02 36.42 0.23
CA TYR A 385 19.11 36.36 -1.22
C TYR A 385 20.55 36.56 -1.69
N LEU A 386 20.91 35.83 -2.73
CA LEU A 386 22.17 35.94 -3.45
C LEU A 386 21.91 36.78 -4.72
N ASP A 387 22.56 37.93 -4.81
CA ASP A 387 22.69 38.68 -6.06
C ASP A 387 23.62 37.90 -7.00
N LEU A 388 23.07 37.36 -8.10
CA LEU A 388 23.81 36.45 -9.00
C LEU A 388 24.73 37.17 -10.00
N GLU A 389 24.67 38.49 -10.07
CA GLU A 389 25.64 39.31 -10.82
C GLU A 389 26.87 39.63 -9.96
N LYS A 390 26.67 39.86 -8.65
CA LYS A 390 27.72 40.25 -7.69
C LYS A 390 28.20 39.11 -6.79
N LEU A 391 27.59 37.93 -6.90
CA LEU A 391 27.78 36.77 -6.02
C LEU A 391 27.75 37.14 -4.52
N THR A 392 26.92 38.11 -4.15
CA THR A 392 26.87 38.69 -2.80
C THR A 392 25.53 38.36 -2.13
N TRP A 393 25.60 37.77 -0.94
CA TRP A 393 24.44 37.48 -0.09
C TRP A 393 24.00 38.71 0.73
N SER A 394 22.69 38.84 0.94
CA SER A 394 22.08 39.82 1.83
C SER A 394 20.81 39.28 2.51
N PRO A 395 20.56 39.62 3.78
CA PRO A 395 19.32 39.23 4.47
C PRO A 395 18.13 40.08 4.00
N MET A 396 16.89 39.60 4.18
CA MET A 396 15.67 40.31 3.80
C MET A 396 14.48 40.01 4.74
N GLY A 397 13.65 41.04 5.00
CA GLY A 397 12.38 40.93 5.72
C GLY A 397 12.49 40.73 7.24
N GLN A 398 11.35 40.85 7.94
CA GLN A 398 11.22 40.35 9.31
C GLN A 398 10.65 38.93 9.27
N PRO A 399 11.35 37.92 9.79
CA PRO A 399 11.07 36.54 9.41
C PRO A 399 9.84 35.91 10.11
N PRO A 400 9.11 34.99 9.47
CA PRO A 400 7.94 34.27 10.03
C PRO A 400 8.36 33.21 11.08
N GLU A 401 7.47 32.31 11.50
CA GLU A 401 7.83 31.27 12.48
C GLU A 401 8.96 30.34 11.96
N PRO A 402 10.02 30.09 12.77
CA PRO A 402 11.12 29.17 12.44
C PRO A 402 10.66 27.78 12.03
N ARG A 403 11.14 27.33 10.88
CA ARG A 403 10.75 26.05 10.27
C ARG A 403 11.79 25.45 9.33
N GLU A 404 11.81 24.13 9.29
CA GLU A 404 12.52 23.32 8.29
C GLU A 404 11.51 22.57 7.39
N GLY A 405 11.96 22.07 6.24
CA GLY A 405 11.14 21.24 5.35
C GLY A 405 9.95 21.95 4.69
N ALA A 406 9.96 23.29 4.68
CA ALA A 406 9.00 24.13 3.96
C ALA A 406 9.33 24.19 2.45
N VAL A 407 8.37 24.66 1.65
CA VAL A 407 8.52 24.88 0.20
C VAL A 407 8.51 26.37 -0.09
N ALA A 408 9.43 26.82 -0.95
CA ALA A 408 9.55 28.21 -1.39
C ALA A 408 9.29 28.36 -2.89
N HIS A 409 8.58 29.41 -3.28
CA HIS A 409 8.32 29.74 -4.68
C HIS A 409 8.23 31.25 -4.87
N VAL A 410 9.00 31.84 -5.80
CA VAL A 410 8.77 33.22 -6.24
C VAL A 410 7.71 33.23 -7.33
N THR A 411 6.80 34.20 -7.27
CA THR A 411 5.79 34.44 -8.31
C THR A 411 5.53 35.94 -8.43
N GLY A 412 5.83 36.51 -9.61
CA GLY A 412 5.81 37.96 -9.80
C GLY A 412 6.75 38.68 -8.84
N LYS A 413 6.20 39.60 -8.02
CA LYS A 413 6.96 40.34 -7.00
C LYS A 413 7.00 39.70 -5.61
N TYR A 414 6.51 38.47 -5.43
CA TYR A 414 6.34 37.86 -4.10
C TYR A 414 7.14 36.56 -3.93
N LEU A 415 7.71 36.36 -2.75
CA LEU A 415 8.18 35.06 -2.27
C LEU A 415 7.07 34.40 -1.45
N LEU A 416 6.59 33.24 -1.89
CA LEU A 416 5.66 32.38 -1.16
C LEU A 416 6.43 31.32 -0.38
N ILE A 417 6.05 31.11 0.87
CA ILE A 417 6.49 29.99 1.72
C ILE A 417 5.25 29.20 2.13
N SER A 418 5.30 27.87 2.02
CA SER A 418 4.23 26.98 2.50
C SER A 418 4.78 25.77 3.25
N GLY A 419 4.06 25.35 4.29
CA GLY A 419 4.31 24.06 4.96
C GLY A 419 5.48 24.08 5.94
N GLY A 420 5.98 22.87 6.25
CA GLY A 420 7.18 22.63 7.06
C GLY A 420 6.89 22.30 8.53
N CYS A 421 7.98 22.07 9.28
CA CYS A 421 7.95 21.73 10.70
C CYS A 421 8.66 22.81 11.51
N SER A 422 8.02 23.28 12.58
CA SER A 422 8.64 24.20 13.55
C SER A 422 9.64 23.47 14.45
N GLY A 423 10.51 24.24 15.13
CA GLY A 423 11.49 23.71 16.10
C GLY A 423 10.89 22.98 17.32
N SER A 424 9.56 22.99 17.49
CA SER A 424 8.86 22.16 18.49
C SER A 424 8.38 20.82 17.94
N GLY A 425 8.74 20.47 16.70
CA GLY A 425 8.15 19.37 15.94
C GLY A 425 6.71 19.63 15.46
N ARG A 426 6.11 20.78 15.79
CA ARG A 426 4.75 21.12 15.35
C ARG A 426 4.76 21.41 13.85
N CYS A 427 4.00 20.60 13.15
CA CYS A 427 3.70 20.74 11.73
C CYS A 427 2.94 22.04 11.44
N LEU A 428 3.32 22.73 10.37
CA LEU A 428 2.76 24.01 9.95
C LEU A 428 2.08 23.83 8.58
N GLY A 429 0.79 24.13 8.49
CA GLY A 429 0.02 24.05 7.24
C GLY A 429 -0.16 25.40 6.53
N ASP A 430 0.41 26.46 7.10
CA ASP A 430 0.19 27.84 6.67
C ASP A 430 0.96 28.18 5.38
N THR A 431 0.44 29.16 4.64
CA THR A 431 1.10 29.78 3.50
C THR A 431 1.30 31.27 3.78
N ARG A 432 2.52 31.77 3.58
CA ARG A 432 2.92 33.17 3.82
C ARG A 432 3.46 33.79 2.54
N ALA A 433 3.26 35.08 2.35
CA ALA A 433 3.84 35.85 1.25
C ALA A 433 4.73 36.99 1.76
N LEU A 434 5.83 37.24 1.07
CA LEU A 434 6.74 38.38 1.25
C LEU A 434 6.79 39.21 -0.05
N ASP A 435 6.42 40.48 -0.02
CA ASP A 435 6.68 41.40 -1.13
C ASP A 435 8.19 41.71 -1.21
N LEU A 436 8.79 41.48 -2.37
CA LEU A 436 10.25 41.54 -2.58
C LEU A 436 10.79 42.97 -2.80
N TYR A 437 9.92 43.97 -2.92
CA TYR A 437 10.26 45.40 -3.02
C TYR A 437 9.96 46.16 -1.73
N SER A 438 8.89 45.80 -1.02
CA SER A 438 8.49 46.32 0.28
C SER A 438 8.46 45.17 1.30
N PRO A 439 9.61 44.82 1.93
CA PRO A 439 9.83 43.52 2.58
C PRO A 439 9.04 43.31 3.88
N ARG A 440 7.73 43.12 3.71
CA ARG A 440 6.69 42.83 4.70
C ARG A 440 6.13 41.44 4.43
N TRP A 441 5.81 40.70 5.48
CA TRP A 441 5.11 39.43 5.37
C TRP A 441 3.62 39.59 5.61
N GLU A 442 2.84 38.74 4.95
CA GLU A 442 1.40 38.59 5.18
C GLU A 442 0.99 37.11 5.12
N THR A 443 -0.15 36.79 5.71
CA THR A 443 -0.69 35.43 5.78
C THR A 443 -1.64 35.17 4.63
N LEU A 444 -1.31 34.20 3.77
CA LEU A 444 -2.15 33.80 2.65
C LEU A 444 -3.19 32.75 3.05
N ASP A 445 -2.79 31.78 3.88
CA ASP A 445 -3.63 30.74 4.50
C ASP A 445 -3.06 30.43 5.88
N ASP A 446 -3.90 30.37 6.92
CA ASP A 446 -3.52 29.97 8.28
C ASP A 446 -3.26 28.46 8.41
N GLY A 447 -3.58 27.67 7.37
CA GLY A 447 -3.37 26.23 7.37
C GLY A 447 -4.43 25.47 8.16
N GLY A 448 -5.66 25.99 8.22
CA GLY A 448 -6.74 25.54 9.10
C GLY A 448 -7.23 24.09 8.92
N TRP A 449 -6.69 23.36 7.93
CA TRP A 449 -6.90 21.92 7.74
C TRP A 449 -5.88 21.05 8.51
N ALA A 450 -4.68 21.55 8.77
CA ALA A 450 -3.61 20.81 9.46
C ALA A 450 -3.86 20.67 10.97
N SER A 451 -4.63 21.59 11.57
CA SER A 451 -4.99 21.59 12.99
C SER A 451 -5.87 20.40 13.41
N GLY A 452 -6.61 19.79 12.48
CA GLY A 452 -7.46 18.62 12.75
C GLY A 452 -6.75 17.27 12.63
N LEU A 453 -5.55 17.21 12.04
CA LEU A 453 -4.88 15.97 11.65
C LEU A 453 -3.49 15.86 12.29
N MET A 454 -3.44 15.78 13.62
CA MET A 454 -2.21 15.75 14.45
C MET A 454 -1.16 14.67 14.09
N TRP A 455 -1.49 13.74 13.20
CA TRP A 455 -0.64 12.59 12.81
C TRP A 455 -0.03 12.73 11.41
N LEU A 456 -0.51 13.67 10.58
CA LEU A 456 -0.15 13.78 9.16
C LEU A 456 0.68 15.05 8.93
N LYS A 457 1.97 14.87 8.59
CA LYS A 457 2.93 15.97 8.50
C LYS A 457 2.91 16.64 7.10
N PRO A 458 2.72 17.95 6.99
CA PRO A 458 2.82 18.71 5.73
C PRO A 458 4.28 18.94 5.35
N HIS A 459 4.93 17.86 4.91
CA HIS A 459 6.29 17.87 4.36
C HIS A 459 6.33 18.55 2.98
N ALA A 460 7.50 19.07 2.61
CA ALA A 460 7.80 19.49 1.23
C ALA A 460 7.48 18.42 0.17
N SER A 461 7.46 17.14 0.55
CA SER A 461 7.05 16.01 -0.30
C SER A 461 5.61 16.12 -0.84
N TYR A 462 4.74 16.95 -0.25
CA TYR A 462 3.32 17.06 -0.60
C TYR A 462 2.91 18.42 -1.18
N THR A 463 3.81 19.41 -1.22
CA THR A 463 3.52 20.75 -1.76
C THR A 463 4.42 21.04 -2.95
N ALA A 464 3.82 21.40 -4.09
CA ALA A 464 4.55 21.91 -5.25
C ALA A 464 3.89 23.19 -5.77
N PHE A 465 4.66 24.04 -6.44
CA PHE A 465 4.15 25.26 -7.07
C PHE A 465 4.40 25.24 -8.58
N PHE A 466 3.52 25.88 -9.35
CA PHE A 466 3.76 26.25 -10.73
C PHE A 466 3.12 27.61 -11.03
N GLY A 467 3.95 28.60 -11.35
CA GLY A 467 3.49 29.97 -11.64
C GLY A 467 2.77 30.57 -10.43
N ASN A 468 1.45 30.71 -10.51
CA ASN A 468 0.61 31.23 -9.44
C ASN A 468 -0.25 30.15 -8.74
N ARG A 469 0.02 28.87 -8.99
CA ARG A 469 -0.76 27.74 -8.49
C ARG A 469 0.04 26.90 -7.50
N GLN A 470 -0.58 26.60 -6.36
CA GLN A 470 -0.08 25.74 -5.30
C GLN A 470 -0.85 24.42 -5.34
N PHE A 471 -0.12 23.31 -5.35
CA PHE A 471 -0.66 21.95 -5.33
C PHE A 471 -0.27 21.30 -4.01
N THR A 472 -1.27 20.96 -3.21
CA THR A 472 -1.09 20.32 -1.90
C THR A 472 -1.79 18.96 -1.89
N LEU A 473 -1.02 17.88 -1.83
CA LEU A 473 -1.56 16.54 -1.61
C LEU A 473 -1.90 16.34 -0.13
N LYS A 474 -3.00 15.64 0.15
CA LYS A 474 -3.34 15.22 1.52
C LYS A 474 -3.37 13.69 1.65
N PRO A 475 -2.66 13.13 2.64
CA PRO A 475 -2.84 11.74 3.03
C PRO A 475 -4.19 11.48 3.71
N SER A 476 -4.52 10.19 3.80
CA SER A 476 -5.71 9.65 4.48
C SER A 476 -5.31 8.99 5.80
N MET A 477 -6.29 8.62 6.63
CA MET A 477 -6.08 7.72 7.78
C MET A 477 -5.64 6.28 7.37
N HIS A 478 -5.36 6.03 6.10
CA HIS A 478 -4.87 4.77 5.54
C HIS A 478 -3.56 4.95 4.76
N GLU A 479 -2.76 5.97 5.11
CA GLU A 479 -1.41 6.22 4.58
C GLU A 479 -1.35 6.32 3.03
N LYS A 480 -2.41 6.85 2.41
CA LYS A 480 -2.52 7.03 0.94
C LYS A 480 -2.82 8.47 0.57
N LEU A 481 -2.12 9.01 -0.45
CA LEU A 481 -2.25 10.38 -0.94
C LEU A 481 -3.46 10.53 -1.89
N TRP A 482 -4.63 10.77 -1.29
CA TRP A 482 -5.96 10.51 -1.86
C TRP A 482 -6.76 11.77 -2.23
N GLU A 483 -6.35 12.94 -1.76
CA GLU A 483 -6.95 14.24 -2.09
C GLU A 483 -5.85 15.17 -2.64
N LEU A 484 -6.18 15.92 -3.69
CA LEU A 484 -5.43 17.09 -4.15
C LEU A 484 -6.24 18.35 -3.83
N GLN A 485 -5.64 19.25 -3.08
CA GLN A 485 -6.04 20.66 -3.00
C GLN A 485 -5.22 21.45 -4.04
N VAL A 486 -5.90 22.22 -4.90
CA VAL A 486 -5.26 23.22 -5.76
C VAL A 486 -5.68 24.59 -5.25
N THR A 487 -4.72 25.48 -5.03
CA THR A 487 -4.98 26.87 -4.66
C THR A 487 -4.32 27.79 -5.67
N GLU A 488 -5.15 28.57 -6.38
CA GLU A 488 -4.74 29.47 -7.46
C GLU A 488 -4.80 30.92 -6.95
N TRP A 489 -3.65 31.58 -6.95
CA TRP A 489 -3.47 32.93 -6.42
C TRP A 489 -3.46 33.94 -7.57
N SER A 490 -4.55 34.68 -7.79
CA SER A 490 -4.57 35.73 -8.82
C SER A 490 -3.82 36.97 -8.31
N LEU A 491 -2.68 37.27 -8.94
CA LEU A 491 -1.86 38.42 -8.56
C LEU A 491 -2.61 39.75 -8.82
N PRO A 492 -2.43 40.78 -7.97
CA PRO A 492 -3.07 42.08 -8.16
C PRO A 492 -2.80 42.69 -9.55
N GLU A 493 -1.55 42.60 -10.03
CA GLU A 493 -1.14 43.07 -11.36
C GLU A 493 -1.97 42.43 -12.50
N ASP A 494 -2.30 41.15 -12.40
CA ASP A 494 -3.08 40.44 -13.42
C ASP A 494 -4.57 40.75 -13.30
N ILE A 495 -5.08 40.95 -12.09
CA ILE A 495 -6.43 41.47 -11.86
C ILE A 495 -6.56 42.88 -12.48
N GLU A 496 -5.55 43.74 -12.35
CA GLU A 496 -5.52 45.05 -13.00
C GLU A 496 -5.39 44.95 -14.53
N ARG A 497 -4.53 44.08 -15.07
CA ARG A 497 -4.42 43.81 -16.51
C ARG A 497 -5.75 43.33 -17.10
N LEU A 498 -6.46 42.42 -16.42
CA LEU A 498 -7.79 41.95 -16.83
C LEU A 498 -8.83 43.07 -16.80
N ARG A 499 -8.82 43.93 -15.76
CA ARG A 499 -9.66 45.13 -15.70
C ARG A 499 -9.34 46.12 -16.84
N ALA A 500 -8.06 46.31 -17.17
CA ALA A 500 -7.61 47.24 -18.21
C ALA A 500 -7.91 46.75 -19.63
N ASN A 501 -7.71 45.46 -19.91
CA ASN A 501 -8.06 44.86 -21.21
C ASN A 501 -9.58 44.87 -21.44
N ARG A 502 -10.38 44.50 -20.42
CA ARG A 502 -11.85 44.63 -20.49
C ARG A 502 -12.31 46.08 -20.72
N ARG A 503 -11.56 47.11 -20.29
CA ARG A 503 -11.85 48.52 -20.66
C ARG A 503 -11.51 48.82 -22.12
N LYS A 504 -10.41 48.27 -22.66
CA LYS A 504 -10.00 48.47 -24.06
C LYS A 504 -10.96 47.82 -25.05
N ASP A 505 -11.30 46.54 -24.86
CA ASP A 505 -12.18 45.78 -25.75
C ASP A 505 -13.61 46.36 -25.81
N MET A 506 -14.00 47.12 -24.79
CA MET A 506 -15.32 47.76 -24.67
C MET A 506 -15.37 49.18 -25.27
N GLY A 507 -14.24 49.88 -25.47
CA GLY A 507 -14.21 51.26 -25.99
C GLY A 507 -14.84 52.35 -25.10
N PHE A 508 -15.52 52.00 -24.00
CA PHE A 508 -16.18 52.93 -23.09
C PHE A 508 -15.18 53.60 -22.14
N SER A 509 -14.95 54.90 -22.35
CA SER A 509 -14.22 55.78 -21.41
C SER A 509 -15.12 56.37 -20.31
N GLU A 510 -16.39 55.96 -20.22
CA GLU A 510 -17.43 56.54 -19.38
C GLU A 510 -18.13 55.44 -18.54
N ARG A 511 -18.69 55.83 -17.38
CA ARG A 511 -19.05 54.92 -16.28
C ARG A 511 -20.56 54.70 -16.19
N LEU A 512 -20.98 53.51 -15.78
CA LEU A 512 -22.33 53.26 -15.26
C LEU A 512 -22.31 53.56 -13.75
N GLU A 513 -23.05 54.58 -13.30
CA GLU A 513 -22.99 55.04 -11.91
C GLU A 513 -24.24 54.65 -11.12
N LEU A 514 -24.06 53.97 -9.99
CA LEU A 514 -25.13 53.70 -9.01
C LEU A 514 -25.21 54.90 -8.03
N SER A 515 -26.40 55.48 -7.84
CA SER A 515 -26.54 56.71 -7.02
C SER A 515 -26.32 56.45 -5.53
N ASP A 516 -25.80 57.45 -4.84
CA ASP A 516 -25.66 57.45 -3.38
C ASP A 516 -26.96 57.78 -2.65
N ASP A 517 -27.95 58.36 -3.35
CA ASP A 517 -29.27 58.77 -2.82
C ASP A 517 -30.23 57.59 -2.53
N ALA A 518 -29.71 56.43 -2.12
CA ALA A 518 -30.51 55.23 -1.90
C ALA A 518 -31.34 55.35 -0.61
N VAL A 519 -32.66 55.27 -0.75
CA VAL A 519 -33.57 55.40 0.40
C VAL A 519 -33.66 54.06 1.12
N CYS A 520 -32.94 53.96 2.23
CA CYS A 520 -32.93 52.78 3.11
C CYS A 520 -34.20 52.73 3.98
N GLY A 521 -34.98 51.66 3.83
CA GLY A 521 -36.04 51.29 4.78
C GLY A 521 -35.57 50.19 5.74
N VAL A 522 -36.52 49.71 6.56
CA VAL A 522 -36.31 48.58 7.48
C VAL A 522 -36.21 47.24 6.72
N SER A 523 -36.99 47.08 5.65
CA SER A 523 -37.06 45.84 4.84
C SER A 523 -37.04 46.08 3.33
N SER A 524 -36.64 47.28 2.91
CA SER A 524 -36.61 47.71 1.50
C SER A 524 -35.48 48.71 1.24
N LEU A 525 -35.09 48.82 -0.03
CA LEU A 525 -34.06 49.75 -0.49
C LEU A 525 -34.45 50.27 -1.88
N GLU A 526 -34.65 51.58 -2.03
CA GLU A 526 -34.88 52.20 -3.34
C GLU A 526 -33.57 52.72 -3.94
N LEU A 527 -33.28 52.30 -5.16
CA LEU A 527 -32.01 52.50 -5.85
C LEU A 527 -32.26 53.14 -7.21
N SER A 528 -31.32 53.97 -7.66
CA SER A 528 -31.29 54.45 -9.05
C SER A 528 -29.87 54.50 -9.58
N TRP A 529 -29.72 54.43 -10.89
CA TRP A 529 -28.44 54.48 -11.59
C TRP A 529 -28.50 55.41 -12.81
N LYS A 530 -27.38 56.03 -13.16
CA LYS A 530 -27.26 56.90 -14.34
C LYS A 530 -26.77 56.06 -15.53
N PRO A 531 -27.51 55.98 -16.64
CA PRO A 531 -27.01 55.39 -17.88
C PRO A 531 -25.75 56.10 -18.38
N PRO A 532 -24.84 55.42 -19.08
CA PRO A 532 -23.69 56.07 -19.71
C PRO A 532 -24.13 57.10 -20.76
N THR A 533 -23.38 58.19 -20.89
CA THR A 533 -23.64 59.28 -21.84
C THR A 533 -23.47 58.91 -23.32
N LYS A 534 -22.90 57.73 -23.60
CA LYS A 534 -22.75 57.15 -24.94
C LYS A 534 -23.39 55.76 -24.98
N ASN A 535 -23.98 55.40 -26.13
CA ASN A 535 -24.61 54.12 -26.41
C ASN A 535 -25.73 53.68 -25.43
N SER A 536 -26.31 54.59 -24.63
CA SER A 536 -27.39 54.26 -23.69
C SER A 536 -28.72 53.92 -24.39
N ASP A 537 -28.88 54.36 -25.63
CA ASP A 537 -29.91 53.96 -26.59
C ASP A 537 -29.83 52.47 -26.97
N ARG A 538 -28.62 51.90 -26.98
CA ARG A 538 -28.36 50.48 -27.29
C ARG A 538 -28.57 49.52 -26.12
N ILE A 539 -28.97 50.00 -24.94
CA ILE A 539 -29.16 49.15 -23.75
C ILE A 539 -30.46 48.33 -23.90
N GLU A 540 -30.31 47.02 -24.08
CA GLU A 540 -31.42 46.05 -24.13
C GLU A 540 -32.19 46.05 -22.80
N ARG A 541 -31.46 46.00 -21.68
CA ARG A 541 -31.96 45.96 -20.30
C ARG A 541 -30.83 46.15 -19.28
N TYR A 542 -31.21 46.48 -18.06
CA TYR A 542 -30.39 46.35 -16.86
C TYR A 542 -30.67 45.03 -16.13
N LYS A 543 -29.70 44.58 -15.33
CA LYS A 543 -29.90 43.69 -14.19
C LYS A 543 -29.41 44.36 -12.91
N LEU A 544 -30.14 44.23 -11.80
CA LEU A 544 -29.64 44.53 -10.46
C LEU A 544 -29.30 43.22 -9.76
N MET A 545 -28.08 43.12 -9.24
CA MET A 545 -27.67 42.02 -8.36
C MET A 545 -27.49 42.53 -6.93
N ILE A 546 -27.87 41.69 -5.97
CA ILE A 546 -27.64 41.90 -4.54
C ILE A 546 -26.86 40.71 -3.97
N ALA A 547 -25.93 40.98 -3.06
CA ALA A 547 -25.23 39.97 -2.27
C ALA A 547 -25.32 40.34 -0.78
N THR A 548 -25.49 39.34 0.08
CA THR A 548 -25.22 39.48 1.52
C THR A 548 -23.73 39.30 1.80
N GLY A 549 -23.26 39.72 2.98
CA GLY A 549 -21.90 39.43 3.46
C GLY A 549 -21.53 37.93 3.54
N THR A 550 -22.49 37.03 3.30
CA THR A 550 -22.30 35.57 3.16
C THR A 550 -22.07 35.12 1.71
N GLY A 551 -21.74 36.03 0.79
CA GLY A 551 -21.37 35.73 -0.61
C GLY A 551 -22.49 35.32 -1.56
N VAL A 552 -23.74 35.17 -1.10
CA VAL A 552 -24.86 34.68 -1.92
C VAL A 552 -25.40 35.80 -2.82
N VAL A 553 -24.97 35.80 -4.09
CA VAL A 553 -25.45 36.72 -5.13
C VAL A 553 -26.83 36.30 -5.65
N LYS A 554 -27.74 37.26 -5.85
CA LYS A 554 -29.04 37.07 -6.52
C LYS A 554 -29.36 38.21 -7.48
N ASP A 555 -29.85 37.85 -8.68
CA ASP A 555 -30.62 38.77 -9.53
C ASP A 555 -31.91 39.18 -8.80
N VAL A 556 -32.13 40.48 -8.61
CA VAL A 556 -33.37 41.02 -7.99
C VAL A 556 -34.16 41.96 -8.89
N TYR A 557 -33.59 42.39 -10.01
CA TYR A 557 -34.30 43.09 -11.09
C TYR A 557 -33.73 42.68 -12.45
N GLN A 558 -34.59 42.58 -13.45
CA GLN A 558 -34.22 42.62 -14.88
C GLN A 558 -35.25 43.47 -15.62
N GLY A 559 -34.84 44.52 -16.32
CA GLY A 559 -35.75 45.45 -17.00
C GLY A 559 -35.06 46.72 -17.50
N ARG A 560 -35.81 47.63 -18.14
CA ARG A 560 -35.23 48.83 -18.78
C ARG A 560 -35.18 50.08 -17.90
N GLU A 561 -35.80 50.06 -16.73
CA GLU A 561 -35.86 51.24 -15.86
C GLU A 561 -34.51 51.47 -15.19
N SER A 562 -34.15 52.73 -14.97
CA SER A 562 -32.92 53.14 -14.28
C SER A 562 -33.11 53.31 -12.76
N ARG A 563 -34.19 52.75 -12.22
CA ARG A 563 -34.58 52.80 -10.81
C ARG A 563 -35.30 51.51 -10.45
N PHE A 564 -35.03 50.97 -9.27
CA PHE A 564 -35.77 49.83 -8.72
C PHE A 564 -35.85 49.87 -7.19
N ARG A 565 -36.91 49.31 -6.62
CA ARG A 565 -37.07 49.16 -5.16
C ARG A 565 -37.02 47.69 -4.77
N VAL A 566 -35.92 47.27 -4.15
CA VAL A 566 -35.78 45.94 -3.58
C VAL A 566 -36.61 45.86 -2.28
N THR A 567 -37.28 44.74 -2.05
CA THR A 567 -38.14 44.49 -0.87
C THR A 567 -37.87 43.10 -0.29
N GLY A 568 -38.34 42.85 0.93
CA GLY A 568 -38.08 41.59 1.63
C GLY A 568 -36.65 41.46 2.16
N LEU A 569 -35.95 42.58 2.32
CA LEU A 569 -34.65 42.63 2.98
C LEU A 569 -34.83 42.41 4.49
N LYS A 570 -33.80 41.84 5.14
CA LYS A 570 -33.71 41.76 6.59
C LYS A 570 -33.30 43.14 7.15
N SER A 571 -33.78 43.51 8.33
CA SER A 571 -33.30 44.72 9.02
C SER A 571 -31.86 44.55 9.53
N ASN A 572 -31.19 45.68 9.79
CA ASN A 572 -29.80 45.78 10.25
C ASN A 572 -28.82 44.83 9.51
N THR A 573 -29.03 44.64 8.21
CA THR A 573 -28.28 43.69 7.38
C THR A 573 -27.56 44.45 6.27
N GLU A 574 -26.30 44.12 6.05
CA GLU A 574 -25.48 44.72 5.01
C GLU A 574 -25.59 43.96 3.69
N TYR A 575 -25.82 44.73 2.62
CA TYR A 575 -26.02 44.25 1.28
C TYR A 575 -25.08 44.98 0.32
N ILE A 576 -24.36 44.22 -0.51
CA ILE A 576 -23.53 44.74 -1.59
C ILE A 576 -24.36 44.66 -2.88
N LEU A 577 -24.50 45.78 -3.59
CA LEU A 577 -25.30 45.88 -4.80
C LEU A 577 -24.49 46.40 -5.98
N CYS A 578 -24.77 45.86 -7.16
CA CYS A 578 -24.22 46.33 -8.43
C CYS A 578 -25.21 46.13 -9.59
N VAL A 579 -25.09 46.97 -10.61
CA VAL A 579 -25.95 46.97 -11.80
C VAL A 579 -25.14 46.57 -13.03
N LYS A 580 -25.75 45.74 -13.87
CA LYS A 580 -25.26 45.36 -15.20
C LYS A 580 -26.15 46.00 -16.26
N ALA A 581 -25.63 46.89 -17.10
CA ALA A 581 -26.26 47.20 -18.37
C ALA A 581 -25.91 46.10 -19.39
N ILE A 582 -26.89 45.62 -20.14
CA ILE A 582 -26.72 44.66 -21.25
C ILE A 582 -27.14 45.37 -22.53
N TYR A 583 -26.30 45.32 -23.56
CA TYR A 583 -26.54 45.96 -24.86
C TYR A 583 -27.19 44.99 -25.86
N ASP A 584 -27.74 45.56 -26.93
CA ASP A 584 -28.36 44.85 -28.06
C ASP A 584 -27.44 43.83 -28.77
N ASP A 585 -26.12 44.00 -28.72
CA ASP A 585 -25.10 43.06 -29.21
C ASP A 585 -24.68 41.98 -28.19
N GLY A 586 -25.29 41.96 -27.00
CA GLY A 586 -24.96 41.04 -25.91
C GLY A 586 -23.72 41.42 -25.08
N SER A 587 -23.02 42.51 -25.42
CA SER A 587 -21.98 43.09 -24.55
C SER A 587 -22.60 43.69 -23.28
N PHE A 588 -21.78 44.06 -22.29
CA PHE A 588 -22.28 44.55 -21.01
C PHE A 588 -21.32 45.46 -20.25
N LEU A 589 -21.88 46.47 -19.59
CA LEU A 589 -21.19 47.40 -18.71
C LEU A 589 -21.63 47.19 -17.25
N TRP A 590 -20.69 47.23 -16.32
CA TRP A 590 -20.96 47.10 -14.88
C TRP A 590 -20.83 48.45 -14.18
N SER A 591 -21.65 48.66 -13.16
CA SER A 591 -21.43 49.72 -12.17
C SER A 591 -20.33 49.33 -11.17
N GLU A 592 -19.94 50.27 -10.33
CA GLU A 592 -19.33 49.92 -9.04
C GLU A 592 -20.29 49.08 -8.18
N SER A 593 -19.70 48.27 -7.30
CA SER A 593 -20.38 47.70 -6.15
C SER A 593 -20.46 48.73 -5.02
N LYS A 594 -21.65 49.00 -4.50
CA LYS A 594 -21.84 49.82 -3.28
C LYS A 594 -22.49 49.00 -2.18
N ALA A 595 -22.05 49.21 -0.95
CA ALA A 595 -22.61 48.57 0.24
C ALA A 595 -23.67 49.49 0.86
N TYR A 596 -24.84 48.93 1.17
CA TYR A 596 -25.92 49.61 1.87
C TYR A 596 -26.39 48.73 3.03
N ARG A 597 -26.72 49.36 4.16
CA ARG A 597 -27.25 48.67 5.34
C ARG A 597 -28.70 49.07 5.54
N THR A 598 -29.58 48.09 5.68
CA THR A 598 -30.98 48.34 6.07
C THR A 598 -31.05 48.93 7.47
N LEU A 599 -32.08 49.73 7.74
CA LEU A 599 -32.33 50.24 9.09
C LEU A 599 -32.72 49.10 10.05
N ALA A 600 -32.63 49.37 11.35
CA ALA A 600 -33.00 48.43 12.41
C ALA A 600 -34.53 48.21 12.49
#